data_AF-A0A3M9M8V2-F1
#
_entry.id   AF-A0A3M9M8V2-F1
#
_cell.length_a   1.000
_cell.length_b   1.000
_cell.length_c   1.000
_cell.angle_alpha   90.00
_cell.angle_beta   90.00
_cell.angle_gamma   90.00
#
_symmetry.space_group_name_H-M   'P 1'
#
loop_
_entity.id
_entity.type
_entity.pdbx_description
1 polymer ?
#
loop_
_entity_poly.entity_id
_entity_poly.type
_entity_poly.pdbx_seq_one_letter_code
_entity_poly.pdbx_strand_id
1 'polypeptide(L)'
;MFLKLFSRSKPPQDLELIQQYRETGDVALVGQLFERYTEMVYLVCLKYLKNEDESKDATMHIFEHLISALHKHEIANFKSWLHVLSKNYCLMQLRTQKSRGVDLMDEKSLPLVEKAAASYSSDGTDQEMELQLLSKALTTLGPEQRTCVELFYLQKKSYKEVADLTGYDIGQVKSHIQNGKRNLKNYMTKNYEQE
;
A
#
# COMPACT_ATOMS: atom_id res chain seq x y z
N MET A 1 -10.40 -26.55 -4.64
CA MET A 1 -11.54 -25.96 -5.36
C MET A 1 -11.66 -24.48 -4.96
N PHE A 2 -10.65 -23.67 -5.30
CA PHE A 2 -10.55 -22.26 -4.87
C PHE A 2 -10.84 -21.25 -6.00
N LEU A 3 -11.05 -21.74 -7.23
CA LEU A 3 -11.18 -20.94 -8.46
C LEU A 3 -12.64 -20.72 -8.87
N LYS A 4 -13.50 -20.33 -7.92
CA LYS A 4 -14.83 -19.85 -8.28
C LYS A 4 -14.97 -18.40 -7.87
N LEU A 5 -15.14 -17.60 -8.91
CA LEU A 5 -15.82 -16.30 -8.94
C LEU A 5 -14.88 -15.12 -8.74
N PHE A 6 -14.49 -14.54 -9.89
CA PHE A 6 -14.44 -13.10 -10.04
C PHE A 6 -15.81 -12.52 -9.69
N SER A 7 -16.14 -12.45 -8.39
CA SER A 7 -17.25 -11.64 -7.92
C SER A 7 -16.86 -10.21 -8.26
N ARG A 8 -17.49 -9.67 -9.30
CA ARG A 8 -17.31 -8.28 -9.72
C ARG A 8 -17.74 -7.40 -8.54
N SER A 9 -16.77 -6.97 -7.75
CA SER A 9 -16.95 -6.01 -6.66
C SER A 9 -17.65 -4.76 -7.21
N LYS A 10 -18.81 -4.40 -6.67
CA LYS A 10 -19.44 -3.10 -6.91
C LYS A 10 -18.89 -2.12 -5.86
N PRO A 11 -18.03 -1.14 -6.23
CA PRO A 11 -17.41 -0.20 -5.30
C PRO A 11 -18.36 0.53 -4.34
N PRO A 12 -19.62 0.89 -4.72
CA PRO A 12 -20.56 1.52 -3.79
C PRO A 12 -20.92 0.62 -2.60
N GLN A 13 -20.96 -0.70 -2.81
CA GLN A 13 -21.38 -1.65 -1.77
C GLN A 13 -20.31 -1.87 -0.70
N ASP A 14 -19.03 -1.78 -1.04
CA ASP A 14 -17.97 -1.98 -0.03
C ASP A 14 -17.94 -0.84 0.99
N LEU A 15 -18.12 0.40 0.52
CA LEU A 15 -18.14 1.57 1.40
C LEU A 15 -19.37 1.56 2.31
N GLU A 16 -20.52 1.12 1.80
CA GLU A 16 -21.74 0.96 2.57
C GLU A 16 -21.57 -0.10 3.68
N LEU A 17 -20.99 -1.27 3.36
CA LEU A 17 -20.68 -2.30 4.35
C LEU A 17 -19.74 -1.78 5.45
N ILE A 18 -18.71 -1.00 5.07
CA ILE A 18 -17.77 -0.40 6.03
C ILE A 18 -18.47 0.62 6.92
N GLN A 19 -19.36 1.45 6.34
CA GLN A 19 -20.11 2.44 7.10
C GLN A 19 -21.05 1.77 8.12
N GLN A 20 -21.86 0.81 7.67
CA GLN A 20 -22.74 0.04 8.55
C GLN A 20 -21.94 -0.68 9.64
N TYR A 21 -20.77 -1.23 9.31
CA TYR A 21 -19.90 -1.87 10.29
C TYR A 21 -19.43 -0.90 11.38
N ARG A 22 -19.07 0.35 11.03
CA ARG A 22 -18.68 1.37 12.01
C ARG A 22 -19.81 1.77 12.95
N GLU A 23 -21.03 1.79 12.43
CA GLU A 23 -22.22 2.19 13.19
C GLU A 23 -22.70 1.07 14.13
N THR A 24 -22.64 -0.18 13.67
CA THR A 24 -23.25 -1.34 14.36
C THR A 24 -22.24 -2.21 15.12
N GLY A 25 -20.98 -2.22 14.71
CA GLY A 25 -19.97 -3.18 15.18
C GLY A 25 -20.19 -4.61 14.69
N ASP A 26 -21.14 -4.86 13.77
CA ASP A 26 -21.49 -6.21 13.33
C ASP A 26 -20.39 -6.83 12.46
N VAL A 27 -19.66 -7.79 13.03
CA VAL A 27 -18.58 -8.52 12.37
C VAL A 27 -19.03 -9.33 11.15
N ALA A 28 -20.32 -9.64 11.02
CA ALA A 28 -20.85 -10.32 9.83
C ALA A 28 -20.68 -9.45 8.56
N LEU A 29 -20.73 -8.12 8.69
CA LEU A 29 -20.48 -7.19 7.59
C LEU A 29 -19.03 -7.27 7.09
N VAL A 30 -18.07 -7.43 8.01
CA VAL A 30 -16.67 -7.69 7.69
C VAL A 30 -16.51 -9.08 7.05
N GLY A 31 -17.30 -10.07 7.47
CA GLY A 31 -17.35 -11.39 6.84
C GLY A 31 -17.68 -11.34 5.34
N GLN A 32 -18.57 -10.45 4.91
CA GLN A 32 -18.87 -10.28 3.49
C GLN A 32 -17.67 -9.70 2.71
N LEU A 33 -16.92 -8.78 3.33
CA LEU A 33 -15.68 -8.25 2.74
C LEU A 33 -14.60 -9.35 2.68
N PHE A 34 -14.53 -10.21 3.70
CA PHE A 34 -13.64 -11.37 3.73
C PHE A 34 -13.90 -12.29 2.53
N GLU A 35 -15.12 -12.77 2.35
CA GLU A 35 -15.47 -13.67 1.25
C GLU A 35 -15.13 -13.07 -0.12
N ARG A 36 -15.35 -11.76 -0.29
CA ARG A 36 -15.11 -11.05 -1.55
C ARG A 36 -13.62 -10.87 -1.88
N TYR A 37 -12.78 -10.70 -0.86
CA TYR A 37 -11.39 -10.26 -1.06
C TYR A 37 -10.33 -11.27 -0.65
N THR A 38 -10.70 -12.41 -0.05
CA THR A 38 -9.74 -13.44 0.41
C THR A 38 -8.80 -13.89 -0.70
N GLU A 39 -9.31 -14.18 -1.89
CA GLU A 39 -8.47 -14.62 -3.02
C GLU A 39 -7.46 -13.53 -3.43
N MET A 40 -7.91 -12.27 -3.51
CA MET A 40 -7.04 -11.15 -3.88
C MET A 40 -5.92 -10.98 -2.85
N VAL A 41 -6.25 -10.98 -1.56
CA VAL A 41 -5.25 -10.84 -0.48
C VAL A 41 -4.28 -12.01 -0.51
N TYR A 42 -4.76 -13.25 -0.67
CA TYR A 42 -3.92 -14.44 -0.77
C TYR A 42 -2.95 -14.37 -1.95
N LEU A 43 -3.42 -13.99 -3.14
CA LEU A 43 -2.56 -13.88 -4.32
C LEU A 43 -1.51 -12.77 -4.18
N VAL A 44 -1.86 -11.66 -3.51
CA VAL A 44 -0.87 -10.62 -3.16
C VAL A 44 0.18 -11.20 -2.20
N CYS A 45 -0.24 -11.92 -1.15
CA CYS A 45 0.69 -12.53 -0.21
C CYS A 45 1.62 -13.54 -0.89
N LEU A 46 1.06 -14.43 -1.72
CA LEU A 46 1.80 -15.44 -2.46
C LEU A 46 2.83 -14.83 -3.41
N LYS A 47 2.48 -13.72 -4.08
CA LYS A 47 3.41 -12.98 -4.95
C LYS A 47 4.66 -12.49 -4.20
N TYR A 48 4.51 -12.05 -2.95
CA TYR A 48 5.61 -11.46 -2.18
C TYR A 48 6.36 -12.48 -1.34
N LEU A 49 5.64 -13.36 -0.64
CA LEU A 49 6.24 -14.32 0.30
C LEU A 49 6.78 -15.57 -0.39
N LYS A 50 6.27 -15.89 -1.59
CA LYS A 50 6.65 -17.10 -2.37
C LYS A 50 6.54 -18.42 -1.59
N ASN A 51 5.74 -18.45 -0.53
CA ASN A 51 5.48 -19.61 0.33
C ASN A 51 3.98 -19.70 0.60
N GLU A 52 3.35 -20.85 0.31
CA GLU A 52 1.91 -21.02 0.43
C GLU A 52 1.39 -20.90 1.86
N ASP A 53 2.06 -21.53 2.82
CA ASP A 53 1.60 -21.56 4.21
C ASP A 53 1.78 -20.20 4.87
N GLU A 54 2.92 -19.54 4.66
CA GLU A 54 3.13 -18.15 5.11
C GLU A 54 2.12 -17.19 4.47
N SER A 55 1.69 -17.45 3.23
CA SER A 55 0.69 -16.63 2.54
C SER A 55 -0.72 -16.82 3.09
N LYS A 56 -1.08 -18.05 3.49
CA LYS A 56 -2.35 -18.32 4.18
C LYS A 56 -2.38 -17.62 5.53
N ASP A 57 -1.30 -17.74 6.31
CA ASP A 57 -1.19 -17.10 7.63
C ASP A 57 -1.22 -15.58 7.52
N ALA A 58 -0.48 -14.99 6.57
CA ALA A 58 -0.49 -13.56 6.31
C ALA A 58 -1.89 -13.06 5.93
N THR A 59 -2.61 -13.81 5.09
CA THR A 59 -3.99 -13.48 4.71
C THR A 59 -4.89 -13.40 5.94
N MET A 60 -4.83 -14.40 6.82
CA MET A 60 -5.62 -14.42 8.06
C MET A 60 -5.30 -13.23 8.96
N HIS A 61 -4.01 -12.93 9.17
CA HIS A 61 -3.60 -11.78 9.98
C HIS A 61 -4.04 -10.43 9.41
N ILE A 62 -4.05 -10.27 8.08
CA ILE A 62 -4.54 -9.04 7.43
C ILE A 62 -6.04 -8.87 7.69
N PHE A 63 -6.83 -9.94 7.63
CA PHE A 63 -8.26 -9.90 7.93
C PHE A 63 -8.59 -9.71 9.41
N GLU A 64 -7.77 -10.25 10.31
CA GLU A 64 -7.86 -9.94 11.74
C GLU A 64 -7.59 -8.45 12.00
N HIS A 65 -6.56 -7.89 11.37
CA HIS A 65 -6.22 -6.47 11.50
C HIS A 65 -7.33 -5.54 10.98
N LEU A 66 -8.01 -5.95 9.89
CA LEU A 66 -9.09 -5.22 9.23
C LEU A 66 -10.21 -4.79 10.19
N ILE A 67 -10.61 -5.65 11.13
CA ILE A 67 -11.65 -5.38 12.13
C ILE A 67 -11.35 -4.08 12.88
N SER A 68 -10.10 -3.91 13.32
CA SER A 68 -9.67 -2.70 14.03
C SER A 68 -9.37 -1.52 13.10
N ALA A 69 -8.88 -1.77 11.89
CA ALA A 69 -8.45 -0.74 10.95
C ALA A 69 -9.63 -0.02 10.30
N LEU A 70 -10.72 -0.74 10.01
CA LEU A 70 -11.92 -0.18 9.40
C LEU A 70 -12.59 0.90 10.25
N HIS A 71 -12.43 0.85 11.58
CA HIS A 71 -12.91 1.89 12.50
C HIS A 71 -12.03 3.15 12.52
N LYS A 72 -10.74 3.02 12.20
CA LYS A 72 -9.74 4.07 12.40
C LYS A 72 -9.44 4.89 11.15
N HIS A 73 -9.62 4.30 9.97
CA HIS A 73 -9.17 4.90 8.72
C HIS A 73 -10.34 5.25 7.82
N GLU A 74 -10.45 6.49 7.35
CA GLU A 74 -11.34 6.82 6.24
C GLU A 74 -10.83 6.19 4.95
N ILE A 75 -11.68 5.41 4.28
CA ILE A 75 -11.32 4.61 3.11
C ILE A 75 -12.18 5.07 1.93
N ALA A 76 -11.55 5.65 0.91
CA ALA A 76 -12.23 6.08 -0.30
C ALA A 76 -12.41 4.95 -1.33
N ASN A 77 -11.47 3.99 -1.36
CA ASN A 77 -11.54 2.81 -2.22
C ASN A 77 -11.02 1.60 -1.46
N PHE A 78 -11.93 0.74 -1.01
CA PHE A 78 -11.60 -0.38 -0.13
C PHE A 78 -10.65 -1.38 -0.80
N LYS A 79 -10.92 -1.75 -2.05
CA LYS A 79 -10.08 -2.71 -2.79
C LYS A 79 -8.63 -2.23 -2.91
N SER A 80 -8.42 -0.98 -3.31
CA SER A 80 -7.08 -0.39 -3.45
C SER A 80 -6.38 -0.30 -2.10
N TRP A 81 -7.09 0.16 -1.07
CA TRP A 81 -6.57 0.24 0.29
C TRP A 81 -6.14 -1.12 0.83
N LEU A 82 -6.98 -2.16 0.67
CA LEU A 82 -6.70 -3.53 1.11
C LEU A 82 -5.52 -4.15 0.37
N HIS A 83 -5.40 -3.90 -0.94
CA HIS A 83 -4.24 -4.34 -1.72
C HIS A 83 -2.93 -3.72 -1.20
N VAL A 84 -2.94 -2.41 -0.91
CA VAL A 84 -1.78 -1.72 -0.33
C VAL A 84 -1.45 -2.24 1.07
N LEU A 85 -2.46 -2.43 1.92
CA LEU A 85 -2.31 -3.01 3.25
C LEU A 85 -1.63 -4.38 3.16
N SER A 86 -2.12 -5.25 2.28
CA SER A 86 -1.61 -6.62 2.10
C SER A 86 -0.16 -6.64 1.63
N LYS A 87 0.16 -5.82 0.61
CA LYS A 87 1.53 -5.65 0.13
C LYS A 87 2.46 -5.18 1.25
N ASN A 88 2.06 -4.17 2.02
CA ASN A 88 2.89 -3.60 3.09
C ASN A 88 3.13 -4.61 4.21
N TYR A 89 2.12 -5.41 4.55
CA TYR A 89 2.25 -6.51 5.51
C TYR A 89 3.32 -7.51 5.06
N CYS A 90 3.28 -7.94 3.78
CA CYS A 90 4.27 -8.89 3.26
C CYS A 90 5.69 -8.31 3.27
N LEU A 91 5.86 -7.05 2.86
CA LEU A 91 7.16 -6.38 2.90
C LEU A 91 7.71 -6.26 4.33
N MET A 92 6.84 -6.01 5.32
CA MET A 92 7.21 -6.01 6.73
C MET A 92 7.68 -7.40 7.20
N GLN A 93 7.00 -8.46 6.80
CA GLN A 93 7.39 -9.84 7.13
C GLN A 93 8.77 -10.18 6.54
N LEU A 94 8.96 -9.95 5.24
CA LEU A 94 10.24 -10.20 4.56
C LEU A 94 11.41 -9.45 5.19
N ARG A 95 11.18 -8.20 5.58
CA ARG A 95 12.17 -7.39 6.30
C ARG A 95 12.54 -8.00 7.65
N THR A 96 11.55 -8.50 8.38
CA THR A 96 11.75 -9.14 9.70
C THR A 96 12.50 -10.46 9.54
N GLN A 97 12.19 -11.24 8.51
CA GLN A 97 12.89 -12.48 8.15
C GLN A 97 14.37 -12.20 7.78
N LYS A 98 14.62 -11.18 6.96
CA LYS A 98 15.99 -10.74 6.61
C LYS A 98 16.80 -10.31 7.84
N SER A 99 16.18 -9.59 8.78
CA SER A 99 16.82 -9.23 10.06
C SER A 99 17.14 -10.43 10.95
N ARG A 100 16.48 -11.58 10.73
CA ARG A 100 16.70 -12.84 11.46
C ARG A 100 17.63 -13.81 10.73
N GLY A 101 18.22 -13.41 9.60
CA GLY A 101 19.16 -14.23 8.83
C GLY A 101 18.49 -15.25 7.90
N VAL A 102 17.19 -15.12 7.63
CA VAL A 102 16.51 -15.96 6.63
C VAL A 102 16.75 -15.32 5.27
N ASP A 103 17.70 -15.88 4.52
CA ASP A 103 18.11 -15.38 3.20
C ASP A 103 17.12 -15.86 2.13
N LEU A 104 15.98 -15.19 2.02
CA LEU A 104 15.12 -15.30 0.84
C LEU A 104 15.67 -14.37 -0.25
N MET A 105 16.82 -14.74 -0.82
CA MET A 105 17.32 -14.15 -2.05
C MET A 105 16.44 -14.60 -3.21
N ASP A 106 15.72 -13.64 -3.78
CA ASP A 106 15.45 -13.62 -5.22
C ASP A 106 15.04 -12.20 -5.66
N GLU A 107 16.01 -11.28 -5.65
CA GLU A 107 15.84 -9.86 -6.00
C GLU A 107 15.75 -9.61 -7.52
N LYS A 108 15.37 -10.61 -8.33
CA LYS A 108 15.34 -10.47 -9.80
C LYS A 108 14.04 -10.83 -10.51
N SER A 109 12.94 -11.06 -9.79
CA SER A 109 11.67 -11.37 -10.45
C SER A 109 10.46 -10.83 -9.69
N LEU A 110 10.36 -9.52 -9.55
CA LEU A 110 9.07 -8.88 -9.26
C LEU A 110 8.55 -8.30 -10.57
N PRO A 111 7.63 -8.98 -11.29
CA PRO A 111 6.93 -8.33 -12.38
C PRO A 111 6.18 -7.12 -11.81
N LEU A 112 6.57 -5.95 -12.31
CA LEU A 112 5.83 -4.70 -12.24
C LEU A 112 4.41 -5.00 -12.71
N VAL A 113 3.49 -5.09 -11.75
CA VAL A 113 2.06 -4.94 -12.04
C VAL A 113 1.67 -3.63 -11.38
N GLU A 114 2.11 -2.57 -12.04
CA GLU A 114 1.50 -1.26 -11.97
C GLU A 114 0.22 -1.33 -12.80
N LYS A 115 -0.89 -1.77 -12.19
CA LYS A 115 -2.27 -1.63 -12.72
C LYS A 115 -3.32 -2.22 -11.78
N ALA A 116 -3.45 -1.66 -10.58
CA ALA A 116 -4.62 -1.96 -9.75
C ALA A 116 -5.25 -0.76 -9.03
N ALA A 117 -4.81 0.47 -9.32
CA ALA A 117 -5.44 1.67 -8.75
C ALA A 117 -5.44 2.90 -9.68
N ALA A 118 -5.18 2.72 -10.97
CA ALA A 118 -5.36 3.78 -11.97
C ALA A 118 -6.40 3.31 -12.98
N SER A 119 -7.67 3.61 -12.69
CA SER A 119 -8.63 3.82 -13.77
C SER A 119 -8.29 5.14 -14.44
N TYR A 120 -7.26 5.17 -15.27
CA TYR A 120 -7.14 6.12 -16.38
C TYR A 120 -6.35 5.40 -17.47
N SER A 121 -7.03 5.16 -18.58
CA SER A 121 -6.39 4.87 -19.85
C SER A 121 -5.52 6.08 -20.18
N SER A 122 -4.21 5.93 -20.09
CA SER A 122 -3.28 6.98 -20.46
C SER A 122 -2.19 6.32 -21.32
N ASP A 123 -1.95 6.92 -22.47
CA ASP A 123 -1.04 6.45 -23.50
C ASP A 123 0.40 6.50 -22.98
N GLY A 124 1.36 5.82 -23.62
CA GLY A 124 2.75 5.76 -23.16
C GLY A 124 3.43 7.14 -22.99
N THR A 125 2.86 8.19 -23.60
CA THR A 125 3.23 9.61 -23.43
C THR A 125 2.86 10.19 -22.07
N ASP A 126 1.75 9.75 -21.46
CA ASP A 126 1.28 10.30 -20.19
C ASP A 126 2.14 9.83 -19.01
N GLN A 127 2.71 8.63 -19.08
CA GLN A 127 3.63 8.12 -18.05
C GLN A 127 4.96 8.89 -18.02
N GLU A 128 5.53 9.19 -19.18
CA GLU A 128 6.77 9.97 -19.26
C GLU A 128 6.56 11.40 -18.73
N MET A 129 5.41 12.01 -19.06
CA MET A 129 5.02 13.32 -18.54
C MET A 129 4.81 13.30 -17.03
N GLU A 130 4.11 12.30 -16.49
CA GLU A 130 3.97 12.09 -15.04
C GLU A 130 5.32 11.93 -14.33
N LEU A 131 6.26 11.17 -14.92
CA LEU A 131 7.60 10.97 -14.36
C LEU A 131 8.43 12.25 -14.35
N GLN A 132 8.34 13.05 -15.41
CA GLN A 132 8.98 14.36 -15.47
C GLN A 132 8.39 15.34 -14.46
N LEU A 133 7.06 15.35 -14.31
CA LEU A 133 6.38 16.18 -13.33
C LEU A 133 6.74 15.76 -11.90
N LEU A 134 6.81 14.46 -11.62
CA LEU A 134 7.24 13.93 -10.33
C LEU A 134 8.70 14.30 -10.03
N SER A 135 9.58 14.24 -11.04
CA SER A 135 10.97 14.66 -10.90
C SER A 135 11.07 16.14 -10.54
N LYS A 136 10.29 17.01 -11.18
CA LYS A 136 10.19 18.43 -10.81
C LYS A 136 9.64 18.59 -9.39
N ALA A 137 8.57 17.86 -9.03
CA ALA A 137 7.96 17.90 -7.70
C ALA A 137 8.97 17.55 -6.59
N LEU A 138 9.83 16.55 -6.80
CA LEU A 138 10.88 16.16 -5.86
C LEU A 138 11.85 17.31 -5.56
N THR A 139 12.15 18.16 -6.55
CA THR A 139 13.02 19.33 -6.36
C THR A 139 12.40 20.41 -5.47
N THR A 140 11.07 20.41 -5.31
CA THR A 140 10.35 21.37 -4.44
C THR A 140 10.33 20.97 -2.96
N LEU A 141 10.66 19.72 -2.66
CA LEU A 141 10.75 19.27 -1.27
C LEU A 141 11.98 19.86 -0.58
N GLY A 142 11.79 20.28 0.68
CA GLY A 142 12.90 20.61 1.58
C GLY A 142 13.82 19.39 1.78
N PRO A 143 15.10 19.61 2.13
CA PRO A 143 16.13 18.57 2.12
C PRO A 143 15.80 17.38 3.04
N GLU A 144 15.20 17.64 4.21
CA GLU A 144 14.83 16.60 5.18
C GLU A 144 13.65 15.76 4.66
N GLN A 145 12.66 16.41 4.03
CA GLN A 145 11.52 15.74 3.41
C GLN A 145 11.97 14.88 2.24
N ARG A 146 12.82 15.41 1.35
CA ARG A 146 13.36 14.69 0.20
C ARG A 146 14.14 13.46 0.65
N THR A 147 15.10 13.65 1.55
CA THR A 147 15.94 12.55 2.07
C THR A 147 15.09 11.44 2.69
N CYS A 148 14.12 11.80 3.56
CA CYS A 148 13.26 10.80 4.18
C CYS A 148 12.34 10.09 3.17
N VAL A 149 11.80 10.82 2.18
CA VAL A 149 10.96 10.26 1.12
C VAL A 149 11.76 9.29 0.23
N GLU A 150 12.98 9.65 -0.16
CA GLU A 150 13.84 8.80 -0.99
C GLU A 150 14.23 7.51 -0.26
N LEU A 151 14.72 7.63 0.98
CA LEU A 151 15.08 6.46 1.78
C LEU A 151 13.88 5.53 1.98
N PHE A 152 12.71 6.07 2.26
CA PHE A 152 11.52 5.26 2.51
C PHE A 152 10.91 4.67 1.24
N TYR A 153 10.61 5.49 0.24
CA TYR A 153 9.87 5.05 -0.95
C TYR A 153 10.76 4.46 -2.04
N LEU A 154 11.98 4.97 -2.25
CA LEU A 154 12.87 4.46 -3.29
C LEU A 154 13.73 3.32 -2.76
N GLN A 155 14.38 3.53 -1.61
CA GLN A 155 15.30 2.55 -1.02
C GLN A 155 14.64 1.56 -0.05
N LYS A 156 13.30 1.64 0.11
CA LYS A 156 12.48 0.71 0.90
C LYS A 156 12.92 0.56 2.36
N LYS A 157 13.51 1.61 2.94
CA LYS A 157 13.88 1.65 4.36
C LYS A 157 12.63 1.78 5.25
N SER A 158 12.66 1.24 6.46
CA SER A 158 11.59 1.49 7.44
C SER A 158 11.83 2.81 8.15
N TYR A 159 10.80 3.30 8.84
CA TYR A 159 10.93 4.44 9.76
C TYR A 159 12.13 4.33 10.70
N LYS A 160 12.42 3.13 11.23
CA LYS A 160 13.56 2.93 12.12
C LYS A 160 14.90 3.05 11.39
N GLU A 161 15.05 2.38 10.25
CA GLU A 161 16.28 2.53 9.45
C GLU A 161 16.49 3.95 8.95
N VAL A 162 15.42 4.65 8.58
CA VAL A 162 15.53 6.06 8.19
C VAL A 162 15.99 6.88 9.39
N ALA A 163 15.41 6.69 10.57
CA ALA A 163 15.85 7.35 11.80
C ALA A 163 17.33 7.05 12.11
N ASP A 164 17.74 5.79 12.02
CA ASP A 164 19.12 5.36 12.26
C ASP A 164 20.11 5.97 11.25
N LEU A 165 19.71 6.10 9.98
CA LEU A 165 20.54 6.65 8.90
C LEU A 165 20.64 8.19 8.93
N THR A 166 19.56 8.88 9.31
CA THR A 166 19.51 10.35 9.29
C THR A 166 19.79 10.99 10.65
N GLY A 167 19.74 10.21 11.74
CA GLY A 167 19.83 10.72 13.11
C GLY A 167 18.57 11.43 13.61
N TYR A 168 17.48 11.40 12.84
CA TYR A 168 16.19 11.98 13.25
C TYR A 168 15.44 11.04 14.18
N ASP A 169 14.61 11.59 15.06
CA ASP A 169 13.69 10.76 15.84
C ASP A 169 12.55 10.20 14.96
N ILE A 170 11.92 9.11 15.41
CA ILE A 170 10.85 8.44 14.66
C ILE A 170 9.68 9.37 14.32
N GLY A 171 9.36 10.33 15.21
CA GLY A 171 8.32 11.32 14.99
C GLY A 171 8.68 12.30 13.86
N GLN A 172 9.92 12.81 13.87
CA GLN A 172 10.47 13.62 12.78
C GLN A 172 10.44 12.88 11.45
N VAL A 173 10.92 11.63 11.40
CA VAL A 173 10.91 10.81 10.18
C VAL A 173 9.48 10.65 9.64
N LYS A 174 8.51 10.30 10.49
CA LYS A 174 7.09 10.19 10.10
C LYS A 174 6.58 11.51 9.54
N SER A 175 6.87 12.63 10.22
CA SER A 175 6.47 13.97 9.80
C SER A 175 7.08 14.35 8.45
N HIS A 176 8.38 14.16 8.24
CA HIS A 176 9.06 14.46 6.97
C HIS A 176 8.50 13.64 5.82
N ILE A 177 8.25 12.34 6.02
CA ILE A 177 7.66 11.47 5.00
C ILE A 177 6.22 11.88 4.67
N GLN A 178 5.40 12.15 5.69
CA GLN A 178 4.00 12.54 5.49
C GLN A 178 3.88 13.89 4.80
N ASN A 179 4.62 14.90 5.26
CA ASN A 179 4.63 16.23 4.67
C ASN A 179 5.23 16.20 3.26
N GLY A 180 6.32 15.46 3.04
CA GLY A 180 6.90 15.26 1.72
C GLY A 180 5.90 14.64 0.74
N LYS A 181 5.22 13.55 1.12
CA LYS A 181 4.17 12.93 0.32
C LYS A 181 3.02 13.91 0.00
N ARG A 182 2.55 14.68 0.99
CA ARG A 182 1.49 15.67 0.80
C ARG A 182 1.92 16.75 -0.19
N ASN A 183 3.14 17.27 -0.05
CA ASN A 183 3.68 18.31 -0.93
C ASN A 183 3.85 17.82 -2.36
N LEU A 184 4.35 16.57 -2.56
CA LEU A 184 4.39 15.94 -3.88
C LEU A 184 2.99 15.83 -4.49
N LYS A 185 2.01 15.33 -3.73
CA LYS A 185 0.62 15.24 -4.21
C LYS A 185 0.09 16.60 -4.62
N ASN A 186 0.24 17.62 -3.78
CA ASN A 186 -0.26 18.96 -4.07
C ASN A 186 0.40 19.57 -5.31
N TYR A 187 1.71 19.37 -5.49
CA TYR A 187 2.41 19.82 -6.69
C TYR A 187 1.90 19.09 -7.93
N MET A 188 1.81 17.76 -7.88
CA MET A 188 1.28 16.96 -9.00
C MET A 188 -0.13 17.41 -9.36
N THR A 189 -1.07 17.46 -8.40
CA THR A 189 -2.46 17.87 -8.67
C THR A 189 -2.55 19.28 -9.25
N LYS A 190 -1.79 20.25 -8.71
CA LYS A 190 -1.83 21.64 -9.21
C LYS A 190 -1.33 21.77 -10.65
N ASN A 191 -0.30 21.01 -11.02
CA ASN A 191 0.36 21.15 -12.31
C ASN A 191 -0.16 20.16 -13.37
N TYR A 192 -0.90 19.13 -12.96
CA TYR A 192 -1.59 18.19 -13.86
C TYR A 192 -2.83 18.84 -14.52
N GLU A 193 -3.37 19.91 -13.95
CA GLU A 193 -4.51 20.67 -14.52
C GLU A 193 -4.07 21.86 -15.41
N GLN A 194 -2.76 22.11 -15.54
CA GLN A 194 -2.19 23.25 -16.28
C GLN A 194 -1.53 22.87 -17.61
N GLU A 195 -1.50 21.58 -17.94
CA GLU A 195 -1.08 21.01 -19.24
C GLU A 195 -2.28 20.33 -19.91
#